data_AF-A0A352DWF6-F1
#
_entry.id   AF-A0A352DWF6-F1
#
_cell.length_a   1.000
_cell.length_b   1.000
_cell.length_c   1.000
_cell.angle_alpha   90.00
_cell.angle_beta   90.00
_cell.angle_gamma   90.00
#
_symmetry.space_group_name_H-M   'P 1'
#
loop_
_entity.id
_entity.type
_entity.pdbx_description
1 polymer ?
#
loop_
_entity_poly.entity_id
_entity_poly.type
_entity_poly.pdbx_seq_one_letter_code
_entity_poly.pdbx_strand_id
1 'polypeptide(L)'
;MAAARDIDTLLKQWEFQPGEVNARLVKARNGREVLQMRIDMGVLQMETDLRPDGLRPNGAETYYDYLVGEVIREGDAFQLSREQCAEADREFMQFYHRRLCWLSLREYRRAARDADHSLAFMDFVRTHSPDEEWTLSHEQYRPFVLFHRVQAAALAALQEAGPEGAIREI
;
A
#
# COMPACT_ATOMS: atom_id res chain seq x y z
N MET A 1 10.19 35.17 9.47
CA MET A 1 11.32 34.23 9.31
C MET A 1 10.83 33.04 8.52
N ALA A 2 11.44 32.73 7.38
CA ALA A 2 11.08 31.55 6.59
C ALA A 2 11.33 30.29 7.45
N ALA A 3 10.35 29.39 7.49
CA ALA A 3 10.28 28.34 8.50
C ALA A 3 11.32 27.24 8.27
N ALA A 4 11.90 26.72 9.36
CA ALA A 4 12.76 25.53 9.42
C ALA A 4 12.05 24.20 9.08
N ARG A 5 11.02 24.27 8.23
CA ARG A 5 10.19 23.15 7.75
C ARG A 5 10.23 23.03 6.22
N ASP A 6 11.11 23.77 5.55
CA ASP A 6 11.33 23.59 4.11
C ASP A 6 11.93 22.20 3.84
N ILE A 7 11.61 21.64 2.67
CA ILE A 7 12.14 20.36 2.22
C ILE A 7 13.07 20.52 1.01
N ASP A 8 13.42 21.75 0.62
CA ASP A 8 14.22 22.05 -0.57
C ASP A 8 15.54 21.29 -0.56
N THR A 9 16.19 21.23 0.61
CA THR A 9 17.46 20.50 0.76
C THR A 9 17.30 19.02 0.43
N LEU A 10 16.21 18.39 0.89
CA LEU A 10 15.91 16.99 0.59
C LEU A 10 15.62 16.79 -0.91
N LEU A 11 14.85 17.69 -1.51
CA LEU A 11 14.45 17.58 -2.92
C LEU A 11 15.63 17.84 -3.88
N LYS A 12 16.54 18.76 -3.55
CA LYS A 12 17.75 19.06 -4.34
C LYS A 12 18.78 17.95 -4.30
N GLN A 13 18.85 17.19 -3.20
CA GLN A 13 19.76 16.07 -3.04
C GLN A 13 19.21 14.76 -3.62
N TRP A 14 17.94 14.74 -4.01
CA TRP A 14 17.28 13.56 -4.54
C TRP A 14 16.41 13.93 -5.74
N GLU A 15 17.02 13.86 -6.93
CA GLU A 15 16.36 14.23 -8.18
C GLU A 15 15.17 13.32 -8.50
N PHE A 16 14.09 13.92 -8.97
CA PHE A 16 12.94 13.19 -9.48
C PHE A 16 13.23 12.63 -10.87
N GLN A 17 12.81 11.39 -11.11
CA GLN A 17 12.98 10.69 -12.39
C GLN A 17 11.61 10.35 -12.96
N PRO A 18 11.14 11.11 -13.98
CA PRO A 18 9.85 10.84 -14.62
C PRO A 18 9.80 9.42 -15.20
N GLY A 19 8.71 8.70 -14.92
CA GLY A 19 8.47 7.34 -15.43
C GLY A 19 9.11 6.22 -14.61
N GLU A 20 9.92 6.52 -13.61
CA GLU A 20 10.56 5.53 -12.75
C GLU A 20 10.11 5.66 -11.28
N VAL A 21 9.94 4.53 -10.60
CA VAL A 21 9.69 4.51 -9.16
C VAL A 21 11.02 4.67 -8.42
N ASN A 22 11.34 5.92 -8.07
CA ASN A 22 12.53 6.23 -7.29
C ASN A 22 12.22 6.12 -5.79
N ALA A 23 12.66 5.02 -5.17
CA ALA A 23 12.42 4.72 -3.77
C ALA A 23 13.69 4.33 -3.02
N ARG A 24 13.68 4.48 -1.69
CA ARG A 24 14.79 4.08 -0.80
C ARG A 24 14.31 3.73 0.60
N LEU A 25 15.04 2.84 1.28
CA LEU A 25 14.92 2.62 2.72
C LEU A 25 15.87 3.56 3.48
N VAL A 26 15.35 4.17 4.55
CA VAL A 26 16.12 5.10 5.40
C VAL A 26 15.87 4.77 6.87
N LYS A 27 16.92 4.86 7.70
CA LYS A 27 16.76 4.82 9.17
C LYS A 27 16.35 6.19 9.68
N ALA A 28 15.16 6.26 10.27
CA ALA A 28 14.65 7.46 10.93
C ALA A 28 15.41 7.75 12.24
N ARG A 29 15.24 8.96 12.79
CA ARG A 29 15.95 9.42 14.01
C ARG A 29 15.71 8.55 15.23
N ASN A 30 14.56 7.88 15.29
CA ASN A 30 14.19 6.94 16.36
C ASN A 30 14.68 5.50 16.10
N GLY A 31 15.49 5.28 15.07
CA GLY A 31 16.04 3.97 14.69
C GLY A 31 15.13 3.10 13.83
N ARG A 32 13.86 3.49 13.64
CA ARG A 32 12.91 2.76 12.79
C ARG A 32 13.27 2.92 11.31
N GLU A 33 13.08 1.87 10.53
CA GLU A 33 13.21 1.95 9.07
C GLU A 33 11.94 2.55 8.47
N VAL A 34 12.11 3.45 7.50
CA VAL A 34 11.03 4.04 6.71
C VAL A 34 11.33 3.90 5.24
N LEU A 35 10.28 3.72 4.46
CA LEU A 35 10.33 3.74 3.01
C LEU A 35 10.08 5.16 2.54
N GLN A 36 10.93 5.67 1.65
CA GLN A 36 10.72 6.96 1.01
C GLN A 36 10.52 6.75 -0.49
N MET A 37 9.57 7.48 -1.08
CA MET A 37 9.32 7.54 -2.52
C MET A 37 9.47 8.98 -2.99
N ARG A 38 10.29 9.22 -4.02
CA ARG A 38 10.35 10.52 -4.69
C ARG A 38 9.18 10.64 -5.67
N ILE A 39 8.39 11.68 -5.49
CA ILE A 39 7.36 12.13 -6.43
C ILE A 39 7.78 13.49 -7.01
N ASP A 40 7.15 13.98 -8.08
CA ASP A 40 7.59 15.19 -8.79
C ASP A 40 7.95 16.37 -7.85
N MET A 41 6.94 16.90 -7.15
CA MET A 41 7.08 18.05 -6.25
C MET A 41 7.21 17.67 -4.77
N GLY A 42 7.61 16.44 -4.46
CA GLY A 42 7.71 16.05 -3.04
C GLY A 42 8.30 14.67 -2.78
N VAL A 43 8.09 14.21 -1.55
CA VAL A 43 8.50 12.89 -1.08
C VAL A 43 7.36 12.30 -0.27
N LEU A 44 7.03 11.04 -0.52
CA LEU A 44 6.22 10.23 0.40
C LEU A 44 7.18 9.53 1.36
N GLN A 45 6.84 9.53 2.64
CA GLN A 45 7.51 8.71 3.65
C GLN A 45 6.48 7.78 4.26
N MET A 46 6.80 6.49 4.29
CA MET A 46 5.88 5.43 4.66
C MET A 46 6.52 4.48 5.66
N GLU A 47 5.69 3.95 6.56
CA GLU A 47 6.03 2.84 7.44
C GLU A 47 6.26 1.57 6.64
N THR A 48 7.22 0.76 7.09
CA THR A 48 7.52 -0.52 6.45
C THR A 48 6.53 -1.62 6.79
N ASP A 49 5.78 -1.44 7.87
CA ASP A 49 4.85 -2.40 8.44
C ASP A 49 3.54 -1.69 8.81
N LEU A 50 2.46 -2.48 8.86
CA LEU A 50 1.09 -2.00 9.17
C LEU A 50 0.63 -0.91 8.17
N ARG A 51 -0.22 0.03 8.59
CA ARG A 51 -0.68 1.13 7.74
C ARG A 51 0.48 2.04 7.32
N PRO A 52 0.68 2.34 6.03
CA PRO A 52 1.85 3.10 5.54
C PRO A 52 1.99 4.52 6.10
N ASP A 53 0.93 5.19 6.52
CA ASP A 53 0.99 6.51 7.16
C ASP A 53 1.36 6.46 8.66
N GLY A 54 1.47 5.25 9.24
CA GLY A 54 1.78 5.02 10.64
C GLY A 54 0.63 5.30 11.61
N LEU A 55 -0.57 5.58 11.11
CA LEU A 55 -1.76 5.72 11.94
C LEU A 55 -2.30 4.34 12.35
N ARG A 56 -3.02 4.31 13.47
CA ARG A 56 -3.75 3.14 13.97
C ARG A 56 -5.24 3.48 14.10
N PRO A 57 -6.04 3.29 13.04
CA PRO A 57 -7.45 3.70 13.04
C PRO A 57 -8.21 2.97 14.14
N ASN A 58 -8.75 3.72 15.12
CA ASN A 58 -9.40 3.15 16.30
C ASN A 58 -8.56 2.08 17.04
N GLY A 59 -7.23 2.19 16.99
CA GLY A 59 -6.31 1.23 17.60
C GLY A 59 -6.00 -0.01 16.75
N ALA A 60 -6.67 -0.20 15.60
CA ALA A 60 -6.40 -1.29 14.67
C ALA A 60 -5.10 -1.08 13.88
N GLU A 61 -4.56 -2.15 13.30
CA GLU A 61 -3.33 -2.13 12.53
C GLU A 61 -3.48 -1.46 11.16
N THR A 62 -4.62 -1.71 10.52
CA THR A 62 -5.06 -1.07 9.27
C THR A 62 -6.51 -0.62 9.39
N TYR A 63 -6.97 0.17 8.41
CA TYR A 63 -8.37 0.54 8.31
C TYR A 63 -9.24 -0.67 7.97
N TYR A 64 -8.74 -1.56 7.12
CA TYR A 64 -9.39 -2.84 6.85
C TYR A 64 -9.65 -3.63 8.14
N ASP A 65 -8.65 -3.78 9.02
CA ASP A 65 -8.81 -4.48 10.30
C ASP A 65 -9.86 -3.83 11.20
N TYR A 66 -9.91 -2.49 11.22
CA TYR A 66 -10.95 -1.76 11.94
C TYR A 66 -12.34 -2.07 11.40
N LEU A 67 -12.53 -2.03 10.07
CA LEU A 67 -13.81 -2.28 9.43
C LEU A 67 -14.30 -3.72 9.62
N VAL A 68 -13.39 -4.70 9.59
CA VAL A 68 -13.73 -6.09 9.95
C VAL A 68 -14.27 -6.16 11.37
N GLY A 69 -13.70 -5.41 12.31
CA GLY A 69 -14.21 -5.28 13.67
C GLY A 69 -15.61 -4.65 13.75
N GLU A 70 -15.90 -3.66 12.92
CA GLU A 70 -17.24 -3.05 12.84
C GLU A 70 -18.28 -4.03 12.31
N VAL A 71 -17.95 -4.80 11.25
CA VAL A 71 -18.84 -5.85 10.72
C VAL A 71 -19.16 -6.91 11.77
N ILE A 72 -18.18 -7.33 12.57
CA ILE A 72 -18.42 -8.30 13.67
C ILE A 72 -19.39 -7.73 14.71
N ARG A 73 -19.37 -6.41 14.94
CA ARG A 73 -20.25 -5.74 15.90
C ARG A 73 -21.66 -5.49 15.36
N GLU A 74 -21.77 -5.06 14.10
CA GLU A 74 -23.04 -4.64 13.47
C GLU A 74 -23.76 -5.78 12.74
N GLY A 75 -23.01 -6.81 12.32
CA GLY A 75 -23.53 -7.98 11.61
C GLY A 75 -23.72 -7.76 10.11
N ASP A 76 -24.49 -8.64 9.49
CA ASP A 76 -24.62 -8.76 8.03
C ASP A 76 -25.23 -7.54 7.33
N ALA A 77 -25.85 -6.61 8.08
CA ALA A 77 -26.41 -5.37 7.56
C ALA A 77 -25.39 -4.22 7.47
N PHE A 78 -24.13 -4.45 7.86
CA PHE A 78 -23.10 -3.43 7.79
C PHE A 78 -22.85 -2.98 6.35
N GLN A 79 -22.94 -1.67 6.15
CA GLN A 79 -22.59 -0.99 4.91
C GLN A 79 -21.65 0.16 5.22
N LEU A 80 -20.69 0.37 4.31
CA LEU A 80 -19.73 1.45 4.45
C LEU A 80 -20.41 2.81 4.35
N SER A 81 -20.16 3.66 5.35
CA SER A 81 -20.50 5.08 5.28
C SER A 81 -19.60 5.79 4.27
N ARG A 82 -20.01 6.99 3.84
CA ARG A 82 -19.22 7.82 2.93
C ARG A 82 -17.82 8.15 3.48
N GLU A 83 -17.72 8.38 4.79
CA GLU A 83 -16.44 8.61 5.47
C GLU A 83 -15.58 7.35 5.47
N GLN A 84 -16.19 6.17 5.65
CA GLN A 84 -15.48 4.90 5.59
C GLN A 84 -14.98 4.58 4.17
N CYS A 85 -15.77 4.87 3.15
CA CYS A 85 -15.32 4.79 1.76
C CYS A 85 -14.08 5.68 1.52
N ALA A 86 -14.13 6.94 1.98
CA ALA A 86 -13.01 7.86 1.78
C ALA A 86 -11.72 7.43 2.52
N GLU A 87 -11.82 6.77 3.67
CA GLU A 87 -10.65 6.21 4.36
C GLU A 87 -10.16 4.90 3.72
N ALA A 88 -11.05 4.08 3.16
CA ALA A 88 -10.68 2.91 2.37
C ALA A 88 -9.89 3.33 1.12
N ASP A 89 -10.35 4.34 0.38
CA ASP A 89 -9.65 4.90 -0.79
C ASP A 89 -8.23 5.35 -0.43
N ARG A 90 -8.06 6.01 0.72
CA ARG A 90 -6.73 6.44 1.20
C ARG A 90 -5.83 5.25 1.47
N GLU A 91 -6.33 4.22 2.16
CA GLU A 91 -5.54 3.03 2.45
C GLU A 91 -5.14 2.29 1.17
N PHE A 92 -6.05 2.14 0.19
CA PHE A 92 -5.70 1.56 -1.11
C PHE A 92 -4.54 2.30 -1.78
N MET A 93 -4.58 3.63 -1.81
CA MET A 93 -3.50 4.44 -2.39
C MET A 93 -2.19 4.32 -1.63
N GLN A 94 -2.25 4.26 -0.30
CA GLN A 94 -1.07 4.09 0.55
C GLN A 94 -0.36 2.76 0.30
N PHE A 95 -1.12 1.65 0.30
CA PHE A 95 -0.57 0.31 0.01
C PHE A 95 -0.11 0.18 -1.45
N TYR A 96 -0.76 0.87 -2.38
CA TYR A 96 -0.29 0.96 -3.76
C TYR A 96 1.11 1.60 -3.87
N HIS A 97 1.31 2.78 -3.28
CA HIS A 97 2.61 3.46 -3.30
C HIS A 97 3.69 2.62 -2.62
N ARG A 98 3.38 2.01 -1.47
CA ARG A 98 4.34 1.17 -0.75
C ARG A 98 4.73 -0.08 -1.55
N ARG A 99 3.75 -0.76 -2.18
CA ARG A 99 4.00 -1.91 -3.06
C ARG A 99 4.91 -1.56 -4.23
N LEU A 100 4.70 -0.43 -4.89
CA LEU A 100 5.58 0.02 -5.99
C LEU A 100 7.03 0.21 -5.53
N CYS A 101 7.21 0.79 -4.34
CA CYS A 101 8.53 0.97 -3.76
C CYS A 101 9.20 -0.37 -3.42
N TRP A 102 8.44 -1.35 -2.91
CA TRP A 102 8.98 -2.69 -2.67
C TRP A 102 9.40 -3.39 -3.95
N LEU A 103 8.61 -3.26 -5.03
CA LEU A 103 8.98 -3.79 -6.34
C LEU A 103 10.27 -3.16 -6.87
N SER A 104 10.42 -1.83 -6.76
CA SER A 104 11.64 -1.14 -7.24
C SER A 104 12.88 -1.49 -6.42
N LEU A 105 12.72 -1.72 -5.12
CA LEU A 105 13.78 -2.17 -4.21
C LEU A 105 14.04 -3.68 -4.24
N ARG A 106 13.28 -4.45 -5.04
CA ARG A 106 13.35 -5.92 -5.14
C ARG A 106 13.03 -6.66 -3.85
N GLU A 107 12.26 -6.04 -2.96
CA GLU A 107 11.73 -6.62 -1.73
C GLU A 107 10.42 -7.37 -2.02
N TYR A 108 10.51 -8.40 -2.86
CA TYR A 108 9.35 -8.98 -3.52
C TYR A 108 8.34 -9.63 -2.57
N ARG A 109 8.78 -10.27 -1.49
CA ARG A 109 7.88 -10.80 -0.45
C ARG A 109 7.02 -9.71 0.19
N ARG A 110 7.61 -8.54 0.44
CA ARG A 110 6.87 -7.38 1.01
C ARG A 110 5.88 -6.82 0.00
N ALA A 111 6.26 -6.72 -1.27
CA ALA A 111 5.38 -6.31 -2.35
C ALA A 111 4.15 -7.25 -2.49
N ALA A 112 4.39 -8.57 -2.41
CA ALA A 112 3.32 -9.57 -2.45
C ALA A 112 2.37 -9.41 -1.26
N ARG A 113 2.88 -9.24 -0.03
CA ARG A 113 2.06 -8.99 1.17
C ARG A 113 1.18 -7.74 1.03
N ASP A 114 1.71 -6.64 0.52
CA ASP A 114 0.91 -5.42 0.28
C ASP A 114 -0.17 -5.64 -0.81
N ALA A 115 0.10 -6.50 -1.79
CA ALA A 115 -0.90 -6.89 -2.79
C ALA A 115 -1.99 -7.78 -2.21
N ASP A 116 -1.63 -8.77 -1.39
CA ASP A 116 -2.57 -9.66 -0.71
C ASP A 116 -3.50 -8.86 0.23
N HIS A 117 -2.97 -7.88 0.99
CA HIS A 117 -3.79 -6.93 1.78
C HIS A 117 -4.79 -6.18 0.91
N SER A 118 -4.33 -5.61 -0.20
CA SER A 118 -5.19 -4.85 -1.12
C SER A 118 -6.31 -5.71 -1.69
N LEU A 119 -6.02 -6.97 -2.07
CA LEU A 119 -7.01 -7.89 -2.62
C LEU A 119 -8.04 -8.31 -1.58
N ALA A 120 -7.60 -8.63 -0.36
CA ALA A 120 -8.51 -8.94 0.75
C ALA A 120 -9.42 -7.75 1.07
N PHE A 121 -8.88 -6.53 1.05
CA PHE A 121 -9.68 -5.34 1.30
C PHE A 121 -10.64 -5.02 0.14
N MET A 122 -10.25 -5.26 -1.12
CA MET A 122 -11.17 -5.19 -2.26
C MET A 122 -12.32 -6.20 -2.13
N ASP A 123 -12.04 -7.43 -1.71
CA ASP A 123 -13.08 -8.44 -1.47
C ASP A 123 -14.06 -8.01 -0.37
N PHE A 124 -13.56 -7.40 0.70
CA PHE A 124 -14.39 -6.84 1.76
C PHE A 124 -15.26 -5.69 1.27
N VAL A 125 -14.68 -4.73 0.55
CA VAL A 125 -15.36 -3.56 0.00
C VAL A 125 -16.47 -3.98 -0.95
N ARG A 126 -16.24 -4.97 -1.81
CA ARG A 126 -17.27 -5.50 -2.72
C ARG A 126 -18.51 -6.04 -1.98
N THR A 127 -18.34 -6.60 -0.78
CA THR A 127 -19.44 -7.14 0.01
C THR A 127 -20.20 -6.05 0.79
N HIS A 128 -19.50 -4.99 1.22
CA HIS A 128 -20.04 -3.99 2.14
C HIS A 128 -20.19 -2.58 1.52
N SER A 129 -20.09 -2.45 0.19
CA SER A 129 -20.22 -1.15 -0.48
C SER A 129 -21.64 -0.58 -0.33
N PRO A 130 -21.77 0.77 -0.31
CA PRO A 130 -23.07 1.41 -0.30
C PRO A 130 -23.79 1.32 -1.65
N ASP A 131 -23.03 1.23 -2.75
CA ASP A 131 -23.55 1.16 -4.11
C ASP A 131 -22.59 0.41 -5.06
N GLU A 132 -23.09 0.07 -6.25
CA GLU A 132 -22.36 -0.68 -7.28
C GLU A 132 -21.29 0.18 -7.98
N GLU A 133 -21.50 1.50 -8.09
CA GLU A 133 -20.57 2.43 -8.76
C GLU A 133 -19.24 2.49 -8.00
N TRP A 134 -19.29 2.60 -6.67
CA TRP A 134 -18.11 2.61 -5.82
C TRP A 134 -17.40 1.25 -5.78
N THR A 135 -18.13 0.13 -5.87
CA THR A 135 -17.49 -1.18 -6.04
C THR A 135 -16.74 -1.27 -7.37
N LEU A 136 -17.38 -0.84 -8.47
CA LEU A 136 -16.77 -0.88 -9.80
C LEU A 136 -15.54 0.03 -9.91
N SER A 137 -15.54 1.18 -9.21
CA SER A 137 -14.39 2.09 -9.22
C SER A 137 -13.11 1.46 -8.65
N HIS A 138 -13.24 0.45 -7.79
CA HIS A 138 -12.13 -0.31 -7.23
C HIS A 138 -11.82 -1.58 -8.04
N GLU A 139 -12.86 -2.32 -8.42
CA GLU A 139 -12.72 -3.60 -9.14
C GLU A 139 -12.01 -3.43 -10.49
N GLN A 140 -12.14 -2.29 -11.16
CA GLN A 140 -11.38 -1.99 -12.40
C GLN A 140 -9.86 -2.06 -12.21
N TYR A 141 -9.34 -1.87 -10.98
CA TYR A 141 -7.92 -1.92 -10.67
C TYR A 141 -7.46 -3.30 -10.16
N ARG A 142 -8.38 -4.21 -9.84
CA ARG A 142 -8.04 -5.56 -9.35
C ARG A 142 -7.07 -6.31 -10.27
N PRO A 143 -7.21 -6.28 -11.62
CA PRO A 143 -6.25 -6.93 -12.51
C PRO A 143 -4.82 -6.43 -12.32
N PHE A 144 -4.62 -5.13 -12.06
CA PHE A 144 -3.29 -4.56 -11.81
C PHE A 144 -2.71 -5.01 -10.47
N VAL A 145 -3.54 -5.16 -9.44
CA VAL A 145 -3.09 -5.68 -8.14
C VAL A 145 -2.68 -7.15 -8.27
N LEU A 146 -3.50 -7.95 -8.96
CA LEU A 146 -3.19 -9.36 -9.23
C LEU A 146 -1.90 -9.51 -10.04
N PHE A 147 -1.71 -8.69 -11.07
CA PHE A 147 -0.47 -8.68 -11.86
C PHE A 147 0.75 -8.43 -10.97
N HIS A 148 0.74 -7.38 -10.15
CA HIS A 148 1.85 -7.11 -9.23
C HIS A 148 2.04 -8.23 -8.20
N ARG A 149 0.96 -8.84 -7.71
CA ARG A 149 1.00 -9.94 -6.75
C ARG A 149 1.70 -11.16 -7.35
N VAL A 150 1.29 -11.59 -8.54
CA VAL A 150 1.89 -12.73 -9.25
C VAL A 150 3.33 -12.44 -9.63
N GLN A 151 3.60 -11.24 -10.18
CA GLN A 151 4.96 -10.80 -10.50
C GLN A 151 5.87 -10.85 -9.26
N ALA A 152 5.42 -10.30 -8.14
CA ALA A 152 6.19 -10.29 -6.89
C ALA A 152 6.41 -11.71 -6.35
N ALA A 153 5.37 -12.55 -6.35
CA ALA A 153 5.49 -13.94 -5.87
C ALA A 153 6.48 -14.75 -6.71
N ALA A 154 6.37 -14.69 -8.04
CA ALA A 154 7.28 -15.38 -8.96
C ALA A 154 8.73 -14.90 -8.81
N LEU A 155 8.96 -13.58 -8.69
CA LEU A 155 10.30 -13.02 -8.50
C LEU A 155 10.90 -13.35 -7.11
N ALA A 156 10.08 -13.39 -6.07
CA ALA A 156 10.51 -13.87 -4.75
C ALA A 156 10.94 -15.34 -4.80
N ALA A 157 10.10 -16.20 -5.40
CA ALA A 157 10.43 -17.62 -5.56
C ALA A 157 11.68 -17.83 -6.42
N LEU A 158 11.89 -17.00 -7.45
CA LEU A 158 13.11 -17.04 -8.25
C LEU A 158 14.36 -16.72 -7.42
N GLN A 159 14.31 -15.71 -6.55
CA GLN A 159 15.42 -15.34 -5.68
C GLN A 159 15.73 -16.41 -4.61
N GLU A 160 14.70 -17.06 -4.09
CA GLU A 160 14.82 -17.98 -2.94
C GLU A 160 15.07 -19.44 -3.35
N ALA A 161 14.40 -19.91 -4.42
CA ALA A 161 14.31 -21.32 -4.79
C ALA A 161 14.67 -21.59 -6.26
N GLY A 162 15.03 -20.57 -7.04
CA GLY A 162 15.39 -20.71 -8.45
C GLY A 162 14.21 -20.89 -9.41
N PRO A 163 14.48 -21.15 -10.70
CA PRO A 163 13.47 -21.05 -11.77
C PRO A 163 12.29 -22.01 -11.63
N GLU A 164 12.51 -23.23 -11.13
CA GLU A 164 11.46 -24.24 -10.95
C GLU A 164 10.42 -23.84 -9.92
N GLY A 165 10.84 -23.17 -8.84
CA GLY A 165 9.94 -22.60 -7.85
C GLY A 165 9.13 -21.43 -8.41
N ALA A 166 9.77 -20.57 -9.20
CA ALA A 166 9.12 -19.39 -9.79
C ALA A 166 7.98 -19.75 -10.76
N ILE A 167 8.13 -20.81 -11.55
CA ILE A 167 7.09 -21.25 -12.51
C ILE A 167 5.80 -21.67 -11.78
N ARG A 168 5.88 -22.18 -10.56
CA ARG A 168 4.68 -22.64 -9.81
C ARG A 168 3.81 -21.50 -9.27
N GLU A 169 4.33 -20.27 -9.27
CA GLU A 169 3.63 -19.08 -8.78
C GLU A 169 2.83 -18.35 -9.88
N ILE A 170 2.96 -18.78 -11.15
CA ILE A 170 2.27 -18.24 -12.33
C ILE A 170 1.12 -19.15 -12.71
#